data_AF-A0A8T4Z1N2-F1
#
_entry.id   AF-A0A8T4Z1N2-F1
#
_cell.length_a   1.000
_cell.length_b   1.000
_cell.length_c   1.000
_cell.angle_alpha   90.00
_cell.angle_beta   90.00
_cell.angle_gamma   90.00
#
_symmetry.space_group_name_H-M   'P 1'
#
loop_
_entity.id
_entity.type
_entity.pdbx_description
1 polymer ?
#
loop_
_entity_poly.entity_id
_entity_poly.type
_entity_poly.pdbx_seq_one_letter_code
_entity_poly.pdbx_strand_id
1 'polypeptide(L)'
;MKSLEEEFEIQFFKENGFKRKRCEKCGVHYWTQNQDSRNCGDTPCQEYTFINNPPTKRRLTLNQFRETFLKYFESEGHTIIKPYPVIARWRDDVYLVGASIYNFQPYVTDGSIPPPANPLVISQPCIRFTDIDKVGQTLGRHMVIFEMGGAHAFNYESKEVYWKDETIRLHHNLLTKE
;
A
#
# COMPACT_ATOMS: atom_id res chain seq x y z
N MET A 1 19.72 5.95 -18.14
CA MET A 1 19.26 5.73 -16.75
C MET A 1 18.52 6.98 -16.35
N LYS A 2 17.22 6.91 -16.05
CA LYS A 2 16.48 8.10 -15.61
C LYS A 2 17.09 8.64 -14.32
N SER A 3 17.09 9.96 -14.15
CA SER A 3 17.47 10.53 -12.86
C SER A 3 16.50 10.06 -11.78
N LEU A 4 16.96 10.01 -10.52
CA LEU A 4 16.08 9.62 -9.41
C LEU A 4 14.84 10.53 -9.32
N GLU A 5 14.97 11.78 -9.77
CA GLU A 5 13.89 12.76 -9.78
C GLU A 5 12.86 12.46 -10.87
N GLU A 6 13.33 12.15 -12.09
CA GLU A 6 12.48 11.70 -13.20
C GLU A 6 11.70 10.43 -12.86
N GLU A 7 12.26 9.55 -12.03
CA GLU A 7 11.62 8.30 -11.63
C GLU A 7 10.40 8.51 -10.70
N PHE A 8 10.33 9.66 -10.02
CA PHE A 8 9.20 10.05 -9.18
C PHE A 8 8.25 11.04 -9.86
N GLU A 9 8.57 11.53 -11.06
CA GLU A 9 7.67 12.37 -11.85
C GLU A 9 6.55 11.55 -12.50
N ILE A 10 5.55 11.19 -11.69
CA ILE A 10 4.38 10.45 -12.15
C ILE A 10 3.36 11.39 -12.80
N GLN A 11 2.81 10.98 -13.95
CA GLN A 11 1.89 11.77 -14.76
C GLN A 11 0.63 12.17 -13.98
N PHE A 12 0.09 11.26 -13.16
CA PHE A 12 -1.01 11.50 -12.25
C PHE A 12 -0.79 12.73 -11.36
N PHE A 13 0.42 12.91 -10.83
CA PHE A 13 0.72 14.06 -9.98
C PHE A 13 0.67 15.38 -10.75
N LYS A 14 1.19 15.39 -11.99
CA LYS A 14 1.17 16.57 -12.87
C LYS A 14 -0.26 16.98 -13.22
N GLU A 15 -1.10 16.01 -13.56
CA GLU A 15 -2.50 16.24 -13.96
C GLU A 15 -3.39 16.68 -12.79
N ASN A 16 -3.12 16.19 -11.58
CA ASN A 16 -3.98 16.40 -10.41
C ASN A 16 -3.45 17.47 -9.44
N GLY A 17 -2.53 18.32 -9.91
CA GLY A 17 -2.05 19.48 -9.15
C GLY A 17 -1.21 19.14 -7.90
N PHE A 18 -0.62 17.95 -7.86
CA PHE A 18 0.32 17.60 -6.79
C PHE A 18 1.66 18.28 -7.04
N LYS A 19 2.23 18.85 -5.98
CA LYS A 19 3.59 19.42 -5.98
C LYS A 19 4.49 18.59 -5.09
N ARG A 20 5.69 18.29 -5.58
CA ARG A 20 6.77 17.70 -4.77
C ARG A 20 7.36 18.78 -3.89
N LYS A 21 7.43 18.53 -2.58
CA LYS A 21 8.00 19.44 -1.57
C LYS A 21 8.99 18.70 -0.70
N ARG A 22 9.83 19.45 0.01
CA ARG A 22 10.74 18.94 1.03
C ARG A 22 10.22 19.31 2.42
N CYS A 23 10.09 18.33 3.31
CA CYS A 23 9.62 18.54 4.68
C CYS A 23 10.61 19.43 5.46
N GLU A 24 10.13 20.50 6.10
CA GLU A 24 10.97 21.41 6.87
C GLU A 24 11.58 20.76 8.12
N LYS A 25 10.98 19.68 8.63
CA LYS A 25 11.41 18.99 9.87
C LYS A 25 12.40 17.86 9.62
N CYS A 26 12.06 16.91 8.74
CA CYS A 26 12.89 15.72 8.49
C CYS A 26 13.62 15.73 7.15
N GLY A 27 13.37 16.73 6.29
CA GLY A 27 14.07 16.87 5.02
C GLY A 27 13.67 15.88 3.92
N VAL A 28 12.71 14.97 4.17
CA VAL A 28 12.22 14.01 3.16
C VAL A 28 11.35 14.70 2.11
N HIS A 29 11.37 14.18 0.88
CA HIS A 29 10.49 14.65 -0.19
C HIS A 29 9.12 13.97 -0.08
N TYR A 30 8.06 14.73 -0.34
CA TYR A 30 6.68 14.25 -0.32
C TYR A 30 5.85 14.98 -1.39
N TRP A 31 4.72 14.39 -1.77
CA TRP A 31 3.78 14.96 -2.74
C TRP A 31 2.53 15.47 -2.03
N THR A 32 2.04 16.65 -2.41
CA THR A 32 0.84 17.24 -1.81
C THR A 32 0.09 18.15 -2.77
N GLN A 33 -1.24 18.19 -2.66
CA GLN A 33 -2.07 19.22 -3.30
C GLN A 33 -2.18 20.49 -2.44
N ASN A 34 -1.80 20.43 -1.15
CA ASN A 34 -1.83 21.57 -0.25
C ASN A 34 -0.60 22.47 -0.46
N GLN A 35 -0.82 23.64 -1.06
CA GLN A 35 0.22 24.63 -1.34
C GLN A 35 0.85 25.24 -0.09
N ASP A 36 0.17 25.17 1.05
CA ASP A 36 0.66 25.69 2.33
C ASP A 36 1.32 24.61 3.20
N SER A 37 1.29 23.34 2.79
CA SER A 37 1.93 22.27 3.57
C SER A 37 3.44 22.50 3.68
N ARG A 38 3.95 22.38 4.92
CA ARG A 38 5.36 22.54 5.30
C ARG A 38 6.00 21.23 5.82
N ASN A 39 5.20 20.18 5.99
CA ASN A 39 5.66 18.90 6.54
C ASN A 39 5.08 17.70 5.77
N CYS A 40 5.66 16.51 5.96
CA CYS A 40 5.31 15.30 5.22
C CYS A 40 4.01 14.61 5.67
N GLY A 41 3.33 15.10 6.72
CA GLY A 41 2.11 14.52 7.25
C GLY A 41 2.31 13.31 8.16
N ASP A 42 3.54 12.90 8.43
CA ASP A 42 3.85 11.71 9.23
C ASP A 42 4.46 12.07 10.60
N THR A 43 4.35 11.16 11.56
CA THR A 43 4.98 11.26 12.88
C THR A 43 6.51 11.11 12.75
N PRO A 44 7.33 11.94 13.40
CA PRO A 44 7.01 12.99 14.38
C PRO A 44 6.80 14.39 13.78
N CYS A 45 6.77 14.53 12.45
CA CYS A 45 6.66 15.83 11.80
C CYS A 45 5.27 16.45 11.95
N GLN A 46 4.23 15.63 12.04
CA GLN A 46 2.85 16.01 12.29
C GLN A 46 2.20 15.06 13.30
N GLU A 47 1.43 15.62 14.24
CA GLU A 47 0.59 14.87 15.16
C GLU A 47 -0.69 14.38 14.47
N TYR A 48 -1.34 13.38 15.05
CA TYR A 48 -2.58 12.85 14.50
C TYR A 48 -3.71 13.88 14.57
N THR A 49 -4.24 14.24 13.40
CA THR A 49 -5.35 15.20 13.27
C THR A 49 -6.72 14.53 13.21
N PHE A 50 -6.77 13.19 13.15
CA PHE A 50 -8.00 12.43 12.93
C PHE A 50 -8.66 11.91 14.21
N ILE A 51 -8.00 12.01 15.37
CA ILE A 51 -8.59 11.60 16.65
C ILE A 51 -9.75 12.55 16.97
N ASN A 52 -10.95 12.00 17.13
CA ASN A 52 -12.21 12.74 17.27
C ASN A 52 -12.60 13.61 16.05
N ASN A 53 -11.89 13.48 14.93
CA ASN A 53 -12.16 14.22 13.69
C ASN A 53 -11.91 13.30 12.47
N PRO A 54 -12.78 12.28 12.26
CA PRO A 54 -12.52 11.25 11.26
C PRO A 54 -12.47 11.84 9.85
N PRO A 55 -11.46 11.51 9.02
CA PRO A 55 -11.33 12.01 7.65
C PRO A 55 -12.30 11.32 6.68
N THR A 56 -12.95 10.24 7.12
CA THR A 56 -13.87 9.42 6.32
C THR A 56 -15.31 9.91 6.47
N LYS A 57 -16.08 9.91 5.37
CA LYS A 57 -17.51 10.28 5.37
C LYS A 57 -18.40 9.34 6.19
N ARG A 58 -17.96 8.09 6.39
CA ARG A 58 -18.68 7.04 7.12
C ARG A 58 -17.73 6.24 7.98
N ARG A 59 -18.24 5.70 9.09
CA ARG A 59 -17.51 4.76 9.95
C ARG A 59 -17.58 3.37 9.33
N LEU A 60 -16.44 2.72 9.13
CA LEU A 60 -16.33 1.37 8.59
C LEU A 60 -15.84 0.41 9.67
N THR A 61 -16.44 -0.78 9.73
CA THR A 61 -15.87 -1.92 10.46
C THR A 61 -14.74 -2.56 9.64
N LEU A 62 -13.92 -3.40 10.28
CA LEU A 62 -12.86 -4.15 9.60
C LEU A 62 -13.41 -4.95 8.41
N ASN A 63 -14.53 -5.67 8.60
CA ASN A 63 -15.15 -6.45 7.53
C ASN A 63 -15.66 -5.56 6.40
N GLN A 64 -16.29 -4.43 6.72
CA GLN A 64 -16.78 -3.50 5.69
C GLN A 64 -15.63 -2.89 4.87
N PHE A 65 -14.54 -2.49 5.54
CA PHE A 65 -13.38 -1.96 4.84
C PHE A 65 -12.71 -3.03 3.97
N ARG A 66 -12.56 -4.26 4.48
CA ARG A 66 -12.03 -5.40 3.70
C ARG A 66 -12.84 -5.62 2.43
N GLU A 67 -14.16 -5.72 2.55
CA GLU A 67 -15.06 -5.91 1.41
C GLU A 67 -14.99 -4.74 0.43
N THR A 68 -14.93 -3.50 0.93
CA THR A 68 -14.80 -2.29 0.08
C THR A 68 -13.52 -2.33 -0.73
N PHE A 69 -12.38 -2.62 -0.09
CA PHE A 69 -11.08 -2.73 -0.76
C PHE A 69 -11.08 -3.84 -1.81
N LEU A 70 -11.53 -5.04 -1.47
CA LEU A 70 -11.52 -6.18 -2.38
C LEU A 70 -12.44 -5.97 -3.59
N LYS A 71 -13.68 -5.50 -3.36
CA LYS A 71 -14.65 -5.27 -4.43
C LYS A 71 -14.29 -4.10 -5.33
N TYR A 72 -13.68 -3.06 -4.78
CA TYR A 72 -13.19 -1.95 -5.59
C TYR A 72 -12.17 -2.44 -6.62
N PHE A 73 -11.11 -3.13 -6.16
CA PHE A 73 -10.10 -3.66 -7.09
C PHE A 73 -10.65 -4.75 -8.00
N GLU A 74 -11.63 -5.55 -7.55
CA GLU A 74 -12.35 -6.48 -8.43
C GLU A 74 -13.06 -5.75 -9.59
N SER A 75 -13.73 -4.63 -9.31
CA SER A 75 -14.36 -3.81 -10.35
C SER A 75 -13.36 -3.15 -11.30
N GLU A 76 -12.11 -2.95 -10.86
CA GLU A 76 -10.98 -2.46 -11.65
C GLU A 76 -10.21 -3.58 -12.37
N GLY A 77 -10.73 -4.82 -12.35
CA GLY A 77 -10.20 -5.95 -13.11
C GLY A 77 -9.21 -6.85 -12.37
N HIS A 78 -9.00 -6.64 -11.06
CA HIS A 78 -8.16 -7.52 -10.24
C HIS A 78 -8.94 -8.78 -9.83
N THR A 79 -8.30 -9.93 -9.89
CA THR A 79 -8.92 -11.15 -9.33
C THR A 79 -8.73 -11.21 -7.82
N ILE A 80 -9.81 -11.43 -7.07
CA ILE A 80 -9.74 -11.62 -5.61
C ILE A 80 -9.08 -12.98 -5.30
N ILE A 81 -8.01 -12.95 -4.49
CA ILE A 81 -7.29 -14.14 -4.02
C ILE A 81 -7.55 -14.34 -2.53
N LYS A 82 -7.74 -15.61 -2.13
CA LYS A 82 -7.89 -15.98 -0.72
C LYS A 82 -6.58 -15.74 0.05
N PRO A 83 -6.64 -15.34 1.33
CA PRO A 83 -5.45 -15.18 2.16
C PRO A 83 -4.68 -16.49 2.29
N TYR A 84 -3.35 -16.38 2.28
CA TYR A 84 -2.42 -17.46 2.58
C TYR A 84 -2.29 -17.61 4.10
N PRO A 85 -1.85 -18.78 4.60
CA PRO A 85 -1.59 -18.93 6.03
C PRO A 85 -0.46 -18.00 6.48
N VAL A 86 -0.50 -17.56 7.74
CA VAL A 86 0.54 -16.70 8.32
C VAL A 86 1.90 -17.40 8.45
N ILE A 87 1.94 -18.73 8.38
CA ILE A 87 3.16 -19.54 8.33
C ILE A 87 3.58 -19.71 6.88
N ALA A 88 4.77 -19.25 6.54
CA ALA A 88 5.28 -19.25 5.17
C ALA A 88 5.79 -20.64 4.76
N ARG A 89 4.88 -21.56 4.43
CA ARG A 89 5.21 -22.97 4.11
C ARG A 89 5.88 -23.19 2.75
N TRP A 90 5.81 -22.21 1.86
CA TRP A 90 6.28 -22.30 0.47
C TRP A 90 7.71 -21.77 0.26
N ARG A 91 8.33 -21.23 1.31
CA ARG A 91 9.67 -20.62 1.28
C ARG A 91 10.43 -20.97 2.55
N ASP A 92 11.75 -20.85 2.51
CA ASP A 92 12.67 -21.30 3.58
C ASP A 92 13.50 -20.16 4.18
N ASP A 93 13.39 -18.94 3.66
CA ASP A 93 14.12 -17.75 4.10
C ASP A 93 13.39 -16.92 5.17
N VAL A 94 12.08 -17.11 5.35
CA VAL A 94 11.28 -16.47 6.40
C VAL A 94 10.26 -17.45 7.00
N TYR A 95 10.00 -17.35 8.30
CA TYR A 95 9.01 -18.20 8.98
C TYR A 95 7.56 -17.71 8.84
N LEU A 96 7.37 -16.39 8.86
CA LEU A 96 6.05 -15.75 8.94
C LEU A 96 5.82 -14.77 7.78
N VAL A 97 4.56 -14.66 7.36
CA VAL A 97 4.13 -13.69 6.36
C VAL A 97 4.10 -12.29 6.96
N GLY A 98 5.04 -11.42 6.57
CA GLY A 98 5.12 -10.03 7.04
C GLY A 98 4.56 -8.99 6.07
N ALA A 99 4.26 -9.38 4.83
CA ALA A 99 3.67 -8.54 3.79
C ALA A 99 2.91 -9.41 2.77
N SER A 100 1.92 -8.85 2.08
CA SER A 100 1.15 -9.60 1.08
C SER A 100 1.99 -10.11 -0.10
N ILE A 101 3.08 -9.41 -0.46
CA ILE A 101 4.01 -9.85 -1.51
C ILE A 101 4.77 -11.15 -1.15
N TYR A 102 4.88 -11.49 0.16
CA TYR A 102 5.60 -12.69 0.59
C TYR A 102 4.94 -13.98 0.10
N ASN A 103 3.63 -13.94 -0.18
CA ASN A 103 2.86 -15.05 -0.73
C ASN A 103 3.35 -15.49 -2.12
N PHE A 104 3.99 -14.58 -2.83
CA PHE A 104 4.39 -14.74 -4.23
C PHE A 104 5.92 -14.87 -4.37
N GLN A 105 6.67 -14.59 -3.30
CA GLN A 105 8.12 -14.72 -3.30
C GLN A 105 8.60 -16.13 -2.92
N PRO A 106 9.75 -16.56 -3.45
CA PRO A 106 10.52 -15.90 -4.52
C PRO A 106 9.98 -16.19 -5.93
N TYR A 107 9.32 -17.34 -6.11
CA TYR A 107 9.10 -17.97 -7.42
C TYR A 107 8.21 -17.19 -8.40
N VAL A 108 7.23 -16.42 -7.92
CA VAL A 108 6.42 -15.58 -8.82
C VAL A 108 7.20 -14.32 -9.20
N THR A 109 7.87 -13.73 -8.22
CA THR A 109 8.59 -12.46 -8.39
C THR A 109 9.86 -12.58 -9.23
N ASP A 110 10.51 -13.75 -9.25
CA ASP A 110 11.63 -14.04 -10.15
C ASP A 110 11.18 -14.58 -11.52
N GLY A 111 9.88 -14.86 -11.69
CA GLY A 111 9.29 -15.35 -12.92
C GLY A 111 9.34 -16.87 -13.12
N SER A 112 9.81 -17.65 -12.15
CA SER A 112 9.87 -19.12 -12.22
C SER A 112 8.48 -19.77 -12.32
N ILE A 113 7.47 -19.17 -11.69
CA ILE A 113 6.07 -19.60 -11.79
C ILE A 113 5.14 -18.41 -12.06
N PRO A 114 4.00 -18.61 -12.75
CA PRO A 114 3.04 -17.54 -12.95
C PRO A 114 2.32 -17.18 -11.62
N PRO A 115 1.85 -15.93 -11.45
CA PRO A 115 0.97 -15.57 -10.35
C PRO A 115 -0.39 -16.30 -10.51
N PRO A 116 -1.15 -16.50 -9.42
CA PRO A 116 -2.46 -17.16 -9.50
C PRO A 116 -3.49 -16.36 -10.32
N ALA A 117 -3.30 -15.05 -10.44
CA ALA A 117 -4.01 -14.16 -11.36
C ALA A 117 -3.17 -12.90 -11.60
N ASN A 118 -3.46 -12.13 -12.67
CA ASN A 118 -2.70 -10.92 -12.97
C ASN A 118 -3.54 -9.89 -13.74
N PRO A 119 -3.95 -8.77 -13.10
CA PRO A 119 -3.63 -8.37 -11.74
C PRO A 119 -4.47 -9.10 -10.68
N LEU A 120 -4.04 -9.04 -9.42
CA LEU A 120 -4.72 -9.70 -8.29
C LEU A 120 -4.90 -8.77 -7.09
N VAL A 121 -5.90 -9.03 -6.26
CA VAL A 121 -6.12 -8.31 -5.00
C VAL A 121 -6.31 -9.29 -3.83
N ILE A 122 -5.75 -8.98 -2.66
CA ILE A 122 -5.79 -9.83 -1.47
C ILE A 122 -5.84 -9.01 -0.19
N SER A 123 -6.53 -9.50 0.85
CA SER A 123 -6.38 -9.03 2.23
C SER A 123 -5.60 -10.09 3.01
N GLN A 124 -4.29 -9.89 3.20
CA GLN A 124 -3.40 -10.90 3.77
C GLN A 124 -3.15 -10.62 5.26
N PRO A 125 -3.52 -11.53 6.19
CA PRO A 125 -3.05 -11.48 7.56
C PRO A 125 -1.51 -11.57 7.61
N CYS A 126 -0.89 -10.60 8.25
CA CYS A 126 0.55 -10.47 8.38
C CYS A 126 0.95 -10.42 9.85
N ILE A 127 2.13 -10.97 10.17
CA ILE A 127 2.71 -10.92 11.50
C ILE A 127 4.09 -10.24 11.44
N ARG A 128 4.30 -9.24 12.29
CA ARG A 128 5.59 -8.54 12.45
C ARG A 128 5.97 -8.44 13.92
N PHE A 129 7.09 -9.05 14.27
CA PHE A 129 7.70 -8.93 15.60
C PHE A 129 8.73 -7.80 15.70
N THR A 130 9.15 -7.21 14.58
CA THR A 130 10.15 -6.13 14.51
C THR A 130 9.74 -4.88 15.28
N ASP A 131 8.44 -4.64 15.42
CA ASP A 131 7.88 -3.46 16.09
C ASP A 131 7.16 -3.81 17.39
N ILE A 132 7.45 -4.97 18.00
CA ILE A 132 6.74 -5.45 19.19
C ILE A 132 6.83 -4.45 20.36
N ASP A 133 7.98 -3.82 20.57
CA ASP A 133 8.19 -2.84 21.65
C ASP A 133 7.34 -1.57 21.46
N LYS A 134 6.89 -1.30 20.24
CA LYS A 134 6.06 -0.12 19.90
C LYS A 134 4.57 -0.39 20.03
N VAL A 135 4.16 -1.65 20.16
CA VAL A 135 2.75 -2.07 20.28
C VAL A 135 2.19 -1.51 21.59
N GLY A 136 1.05 -0.84 21.51
CA GLY A 136 0.44 -0.11 22.64
C GLY A 136 1.06 1.26 22.93
N GLN A 137 2.38 1.44 22.75
CA GLN A 137 3.06 2.71 23.05
C GLN A 137 2.79 3.82 22.03
N THR A 138 2.47 3.45 20.79
CA THR A 138 2.40 4.38 19.66
C THR A 138 0.97 4.79 19.29
N LEU A 139 0.12 4.97 20.30
CA LEU A 139 -1.30 5.31 20.13
C LEU A 139 -2.02 4.34 19.18
N GLY A 140 -1.70 3.05 19.31
CA GLY A 140 -2.38 1.97 18.57
C GLY A 140 -2.00 1.79 17.09
N ARG A 141 -1.01 2.52 16.55
CA ARG A 141 -0.62 2.35 15.12
C ARG A 141 0.16 1.07 14.83
N HIS A 142 0.91 0.54 15.80
CA HIS A 142 1.67 -0.70 15.63
C HIS A 142 0.89 -1.87 16.21
N MET A 143 0.83 -2.96 15.44
CA MET A 143 0.20 -4.22 15.81
C MET A 143 1.14 -5.37 15.47
N VAL A 144 1.13 -6.43 16.28
CA VAL A 144 1.86 -7.67 15.94
C VAL A 144 1.20 -8.38 14.78
N ILE A 145 -0.14 -8.44 14.77
CA ILE A 145 -0.95 -9.03 13.70
C ILE A 145 -1.85 -7.96 13.08
N PHE A 146 -1.88 -7.90 11.76
CA PHE A 146 -2.71 -6.96 11.00
C PHE A 146 -3.05 -7.54 9.63
N GLU A 147 -4.06 -7.00 8.96
CA GLU A 147 -4.34 -7.35 7.58
C GLU A 147 -3.74 -6.32 6.63
N MET A 148 -2.93 -6.81 5.69
CA MET A 148 -2.35 -6.00 4.62
C MET A 148 -3.14 -6.23 3.33
N GLY A 149 -3.86 -5.20 2.90
CA GLY A 149 -4.39 -5.14 1.53
C GLY A 149 -3.24 -5.09 0.53
N GLY A 150 -3.29 -5.91 -0.51
CA GLY A 150 -2.33 -5.90 -1.61
C GLY A 150 -3.02 -6.01 -2.96
N ALA A 151 -2.90 -4.98 -3.79
CA ALA A 151 -3.26 -5.02 -5.20
C ALA A 151 -1.96 -5.18 -6.02
N HIS A 152 -1.72 -6.38 -6.54
CA HIS A 152 -0.47 -6.76 -7.19
C HIS A 152 -0.64 -6.91 -8.69
N ALA A 153 0.31 -6.38 -9.44
CA ALA A 153 0.48 -6.60 -10.87
C ALA A 153 1.93 -7.06 -11.12
N PHE A 154 2.07 -8.18 -11.83
CA PHE A 154 3.36 -8.78 -12.15
C PHE A 154 3.66 -8.53 -13.63
N ASN A 155 4.60 -7.63 -13.90
CA ASN A 155 4.97 -7.27 -15.27
C ASN A 155 6.16 -8.12 -15.75
N TYR A 156 6.08 -8.58 -16.98
CA TYR A 156 7.13 -9.32 -17.69
C TYR A 156 7.56 -8.53 -18.92
N GLU A 157 8.75 -8.80 -19.47
CA GLU A 157 9.21 -8.14 -20.71
C GLU A 157 8.21 -8.27 -21.87
N SER A 158 7.47 -9.37 -21.91
CA SER A 158 6.46 -9.64 -22.94
C SER A 158 5.08 -9.04 -22.65
N LYS A 159 4.80 -8.63 -21.40
CA LYS A 159 3.46 -8.18 -21.00
C LYS A 159 3.53 -7.29 -19.75
N GLU A 160 3.18 -6.03 -19.95
CA GLU A 160 2.88 -5.09 -18.87
C GLU A 160 1.37 -5.10 -18.58
N VAL A 161 1.00 -5.18 -17.30
CA VAL A 161 -0.38 -5.07 -16.82
C VAL A 161 -0.69 -3.63 -16.47
N TYR A 162 0.03 -3.07 -15.49
CA TYR A 162 0.07 -1.64 -15.21
C TYR A 162 1.31 -1.30 -14.36
N TRP A 163 1.63 -0.01 -14.24
CA TRP A 163 2.80 0.44 -13.49
C TRP A 163 2.47 1.53 -12.45
N LYS A 164 3.42 2.41 -12.16
CA LYS A 164 3.34 3.41 -11.07
C LYS A 164 2.16 4.37 -11.21
N ASP A 165 1.91 4.86 -12.42
CA ASP A 165 0.86 5.87 -12.66
C ASP A 165 -0.52 5.31 -12.32
N GLU A 166 -0.85 4.16 -12.88
CA GLU A 166 -2.12 3.48 -12.64
C GLU A 166 -2.24 2.99 -11.20
N THR A 167 -1.15 2.48 -10.60
CA THR A 167 -1.13 2.15 -9.18
C THR A 167 -1.60 3.35 -8.34
N ILE A 168 -1.07 4.54 -8.59
CA ILE A 168 -1.45 5.75 -7.84
C ILE A 168 -2.90 6.15 -8.15
N ARG A 169 -3.34 6.10 -9.41
CA ARG A 169 -4.73 6.40 -9.80
C ARG A 169 -5.73 5.51 -9.06
N LEU A 170 -5.50 4.20 -9.08
CA LEU A 170 -6.36 3.22 -8.43
C LEU A 170 -6.48 3.50 -6.93
N HIS A 171 -5.35 3.74 -6.24
CA HIS A 171 -5.38 4.01 -4.80
C HIS A 171 -5.98 5.37 -4.48
N HIS A 172 -5.73 6.41 -5.30
CA HIS A 172 -6.34 7.71 -5.11
C HIS A 172 -7.85 7.68 -5.30
N ASN A 173 -8.33 6.98 -6.32
CA ASN A 173 -9.76 6.79 -6.58
C ASN A 173 -10.44 6.05 -5.41
N LEU A 174 -9.85 4.96 -4.90
CA LEU A 174 -10.36 4.26 -3.72
C LEU A 174 -10.55 5.21 -2.52
N LEU A 175 -9.61 6.14 -2.30
CA LEU A 175 -9.66 7.05 -1.15
C LEU A 175 -10.62 8.24 -1.34
N THR A 176 -10.91 8.63 -2.58
CA THR A 176 -11.64 9.88 -2.88
C THR A 176 -13.04 9.66 -3.44
N LYS A 177 -13.30 8.50 -4.06
CA LYS A 177 -14.55 8.19 -4.76
C LYS A 177 -15.41 7.14 -4.03
N GLU A 178 -14.81 6.21 -3.28
CA GLU A 178 -15.51 5.16 -2.50
C GLU A 178 -15.85 5.56 -1.04
#